data_AF-A0A963PSW6-F1
#
_entry.id   AF-A0A963PSW6-F1
#
_cell.length_a   1.000
_cell.length_b   1.000
_cell.length_c   1.000
_cell.angle_alpha   90.00
_cell.angle_beta   90.00
_cell.angle_gamma   90.00
#
_symmetry.space_group_name_H-M   'P 1'
#
loop_
_entity.id
_entity.type
_entity.pdbx_description
1 polymer ?
#
loop_
_entity_poly.entity_id
_entity_poly.type
_entity_poly.pdbx_seq_one_letter_code
_entity_poly.pdbx_strand_id
1 'polypeptide(L)' 'LQNETSGGLSTLVDSLAVAQQLQQEDPEGFALLASVPVRYEYRDADTWLVAVQPMIELTGKGAMMGVFYSPRLDD' A
#
# COMPACT_ATOMS: atom_id res chain seq x y z
N LEU A 1 -23.35 11.98 11.86
CA LEU A 1 -22.76 11.62 10.55
C LEU A 1 -23.71 10.59 9.92
N GLN A 2 -24.46 10.99 8.90
CA GLN A 2 -25.38 10.11 8.18
C GLN A 2 -25.08 10.26 6.69
N ASN A 3 -24.93 9.15 6.00
CA ASN A 3 -24.78 9.13 4.54
C ASN A 3 -26.15 8.82 3.94
N GLU A 4 -26.68 9.75 3.14
CA GLU A 4 -27.98 9.64 2.47
C GLU A 4 -27.85 9.25 0.98
N THR A 5 -26.66 8.82 0.57
CA THR A 5 -26.39 8.43 -0.83
C THR A 5 -26.66 6.94 -1.05
N SER A 6 -27.28 6.59 -2.18
CA SER A 6 -27.34 5.21 -2.67
C SER A 6 -26.03 4.85 -3.41
N GLY A 7 -25.02 4.39 -2.68
CA GLY A 7 -23.70 4.02 -3.23
C GLY A 7 -22.54 4.30 -2.27
N GLY A 8 -21.30 4.15 -2.75
CA GLY A 8 -20.11 4.44 -1.95
C GLY A 8 -19.93 3.50 -0.75
N LEU A 9 -20.27 2.22 -0.95
CA LEU A 9 -20.05 1.19 0.07
C LEU A 9 -18.56 1.09 0.37
N SER A 10 -18.22 1.02 1.66
CA SER A 10 -16.86 0.75 2.08
C SER A 10 -16.45 -0.66 1.65
N THR A 11 -15.24 -0.77 1.09
CA THR A 11 -14.59 -2.05 0.83
C THR A 11 -13.38 -2.21 1.74
N LEU A 12 -12.99 -3.46 1.97
CA LEU A 12 -11.79 -3.82 2.72
C LEU A 12 -11.11 -4.99 2.03
N VAL A 13 -9.79 -4.98 2.01
CA VAL A 13 -8.96 -6.05 1.45
C VAL A 13 -7.92 -6.45 2.49
N ASP A 14 -7.72 -7.75 2.67
CA ASP A 14 -6.63 -8.29 3.50
C ASP A 14 -5.32 -8.26 2.72
N SER A 15 -4.51 -7.24 2.97
CA SER A 15 -3.23 -7.05 2.29
C SER A 15 -2.22 -8.16 2.57
N LEU A 16 -2.28 -8.83 3.73
CA LEU A 16 -1.35 -9.90 4.07
C LEU A 16 -1.63 -11.14 3.22
N ALA A 17 -2.90 -11.51 3.09
CA ALA A 17 -3.32 -12.61 2.24
C ALA A 17 -2.98 -12.34 0.76
N VAL A 18 -3.21 -11.12 0.26
CA VAL A 18 -2.87 -10.72 -1.12
C VAL A 18 -1.39 -10.85 -1.39
N ALA A 19 -0.54 -10.35 -0.50
CA ALA A 19 0.91 -10.43 -0.70
C ALA A 19 1.44 -11.86 -0.57
N GLN A 20 0.85 -12.68 0.30
CA GLN A 20 1.19 -14.11 0.38
C GLN A 20 0.81 -14.84 -0.91
N GLN A 21 -0.34 -14.52 -1.51
CA GLN A 21 -0.74 -15.04 -2.82
C GLN A 21 0.23 -14.59 -3.91
N LEU A 22 0.57 -13.29 -3.95
CA LEU A 22 1.56 -12.76 -4.89
C LEU A 22 2.91 -13.45 -4.76
N GLN A 23 3.38 -13.72 -3.55
CA GLN A 23 4.64 -14.43 -3.32
C GLN A 23 4.63 -15.84 -3.92
N GLN A 24 3.47 -16.51 -3.99
CA GLN A 24 3.34 -17.84 -4.58
C GLN A 24 3.20 -17.79 -6.11
N GLU A 25 2.50 -16.79 -6.63
CA GLU A 25 2.21 -16.65 -8.06
C GLU A 25 3.38 -16.02 -8.84
N ASP A 26 4.02 -15.00 -8.26
CA ASP A 26 5.14 -14.26 -8.83
C ASP A 26 6.17 -13.87 -7.74
N PRO A 27 7.08 -14.79 -7.37
CA PRO A 27 8.09 -14.54 -6.36
C PRO A 27 9.05 -13.40 -6.72
N GLU A 28 9.33 -13.18 -8.01
CA GLU A 28 10.22 -12.10 -8.47
C GLU A 28 9.53 -10.75 -8.33
N GLY A 29 8.26 -10.65 -8.75
CA GLY A 29 7.43 -9.47 -8.55
C GLY A 29 7.27 -9.10 -7.06
N PHE A 30 7.02 -10.09 -6.19
CA PHE A 30 7.01 -9.88 -4.75
C PHE A 30 8.35 -9.32 -4.23
N ALA A 31 9.47 -9.91 -4.66
CA ALA A 31 10.80 -9.48 -4.24
C ALA A 31 11.10 -8.02 -4.66
N LEU A 32 10.68 -7.62 -5.86
CA LEU A 32 10.79 -6.24 -6.33
C LEU A 32 9.97 -5.29 -5.44
N LEU A 33 8.70 -5.61 -5.17
CA LEU A 33 7.82 -4.78 -4.33
C LEU A 33 8.30 -4.68 -2.87
N ALA A 34 9.04 -5.68 -2.38
CA ALA A 34 9.60 -5.72 -1.03
C ALA A 34 10.98 -5.06 -0.90
N SER A 35 11.67 -4.74 -2.00
CA SER A 35 13.05 -4.24 -1.98
C SER A 35 13.26 -2.91 -2.68
N VAL A 36 12.45 -2.59 -3.70
CA VAL A 36 12.58 -1.34 -4.45
C VAL A 36 11.82 -0.23 -3.72
N PRO A 37 12.51 0.81 -3.20
CA PRO A 37 11.83 1.90 -2.52
C PRO A 37 11.04 2.76 -3.51
N VAL A 38 9.83 3.13 -3.10
CA VAL A 38 8.94 4.05 -3.82
C VAL A 38 8.75 5.32 -2.98
N ARG A 39 8.58 6.46 -3.64
CA ARG A 39 8.29 7.73 -2.98
C ARG A 39 6.77 7.89 -2.84
N TYR A 40 6.30 8.00 -1.62
CA TYR A 40 4.95 8.43 -1.27
C TYR A 40 5.00 9.90 -0.88
N GLU A 41 4.07 10.69 -1.41
CA GLU A 41 4.00 12.11 -1.17
C GLU A 41 2.55 12.53 -0.95
N TYR A 42 2.35 13.35 0.08
CA TYR A 42 1.11 14.08 0.29
C TYR A 42 1.44 15.56 0.41
N ARG A 43 0.73 16.40 -0.35
CA ARG A 43 0.94 17.83 -0.37
C ARG A 43 -0.40 18.57 -0.46
N ASP A 44 -0.59 19.55 0.40
CA ASP A 44 -1.66 20.54 0.31
C ASP A 44 -1.09 21.96 0.54
N ALA A 45 -1.94 22.94 0.86
CA ALA A 45 -1.54 24.35 0.93
C ALA A 45 -0.51 24.64 2.04
N ASP A 46 -0.52 23.84 3.10
CA ASP A 46 0.20 24.07 4.36
C ASP A 46 0.94 22.82 4.85
N THR A 47 0.73 21.66 4.20
CA THR A 47 1.33 20.38 4.55
C THR A 47 2.15 19.81 3.40
N TRP A 48 3.33 19.29 3.74
CA TRP A 48 4.14 18.48 2.83
C TRP A 48 4.74 17.28 3.58
N LEU A 49 4.28 16.08 3.23
CA LEU A 49 4.74 14.82 3.82
C LEU A 49 5.34 13.93 2.75
N VAL A 50 6.50 13.35 3.05
CA VAL A 50 7.23 12.45 2.15
C VAL A 50 7.66 11.22 2.92
N ALA A 51 7.45 10.05 2.32
CA ALA A 51 8.04 8.79 2.76
C ALA A 51 8.71 8.09 1.58
N VAL A 52 9.85 7.43 1.81
CA VAL A 52 10.56 6.64 0.79
C VAL A 52 10.80 5.26 1.37
N GLN A 53 10.06 4.27 0.88
CA GLN A 53 10.07 2.90 1.40
C GLN A 53 9.51 1.92 0.37
N PRO A 54 9.82 0.62 0.46
CA PRO A 54 9.20 -0.39 -0.40
C PRO A 54 7.68 -0.49 -0.20
N MET A 55 6.99 -1.03 -1.20
CA MET A 55 5.53 -1.20 -1.13
C MET A 55 5.13 -2.32 -0.17
N ILE A 56 5.88 -3.43 -0.14
CA ILE A 56 5.70 -4.52 0.82
C ILE A 56 6.73 -4.35 1.93
N GLU A 57 6.24 -4.22 3.17
CA GLU A 57 7.11 -4.08 4.32
C GLU A 57 7.39 -5.44 4.96
N LEU A 58 8.68 -5.73 5.17
CA LEU A 58 9.15 -6.92 5.87
C LEU A 58 9.89 -6.52 7.15
N THR A 59 9.76 -7.35 8.18
CA THR A 59 10.64 -7.30 9.36
C THR A 59 12.09 -7.57 8.94
N GLY A 60 13.05 -7.27 9.83
CA GLY A 60 14.46 -7.66 9.63
C GLY A 60 14.71 -9.17 9.53
N LYS A 61 13.70 -10.02 9.83
CA LYS A 61 13.75 -11.48 9.63
C LYS A 61 13.01 -11.94 8.37
N GLY A 62 12.50 -11.02 7.55
CA GLY A 62 11.78 -11.32 6.31
C GLY A 62 10.29 -11.66 6.50
N ALA A 63 9.76 -11.63 7.73
CA ALA A 63 8.32 -11.80 7.94
C ALA A 63 7.55 -10.55 7.49
N MET A 64 6.41 -10.74 6.82
CA MET A 64 5.57 -9.65 6.34
C MET A 64 4.97 -8.83 7.49
N MET A 65 5.02 -7.50 7.37
CA MET A 65 4.39 -6.57 8.33
C MET A 65 3.18 -5.84 7.75
N GLY A 66 3.23 -5.45 6.47
CA GLY A 66 2.14 -4.70 5.86
C GLY A 66 2.44 -4.26 4.43
N VAL A 67 1.52 -3.47 3.88
CA VAL A 67 1.60 -2.92 2.52
C VAL A 67 1.35 -1.42 2.56
N PHE A 68 2.24 -0.65 1.94
CA PHE A 68 2.06 0.76 1.65
C PHE A 68 1.48 0.94 0.24
N TYR A 69 0.16 1.07 0.12
CA TYR A 69 -0.48 1.27 -1.17
C TYR A 69 -1.43 2.47 -1.12
N SER A 70 -1.13 3.49 -1.91
CA SER A 70 -1.95 4.69 -2.03
C SER A 70 -1.91 5.18 -3.49
N PRO A 71 -2.83 4.70 -4.35
CA PRO A 71 -2.80 4.99 -5.77
C PRO A 71 -3.52 6.30 -6.10
N ARG A 72 -3.47 7.31 -5.22
CA ARG A 72 -4.11 8.61 -5.51
C ARG A 72 -3.63 9.11 -6.87
N LEU A 73 -4.57 9.53 -7.72
CA LEU A 73 -4.32 9.96 -9.11
C LEU A 73 -4.59 11.46 -9.29
N ASP A 74 -4.95 12.14 -8.21
CA ASP A 74 -5.38 13.52 -8.15
C ASP A 74 -4.13 14.44 -8.17
N ASP A 75 -4.05 15.34 -9.16
CA ASP A 75 -3.06 16.43 -9.28
C ASP A 75 -3.38 17.62 -8.35
#